data_AF-A0A7W5T042-F1
#
_entry.id   AF-A0A7W5T042-F1
#
_cell.length_a   1.000
_cell.length_b   1.000
_cell.length_c   1.000
_cell.angle_alpha   90.00
_cell.angle_beta   90.00
_cell.angle_gamma   90.00
#
_symmetry.space_group_name_H-M   'P 1'
#
loop_
_entity.id
_entity.type
_entity.pdbx_description
1 polymer ?
#
loop_
_entity_poly.entity_id
_entity_poly.type
_entity_poly.pdbx_seq_one_letter_code
_entity_poly.pdbx_strand_id
1 'polypeptide(L)'
;MTNFVWVPVRYRNVIGILKNPFYAGVYVYGKSEKRTAIVDGRARRSYGHGKPVGTWEVMIRDHHEGYISWDEYERNQQQLALHNYGRSGGTKSGRGGKALLSGLLTCGRCGRRLSVAYTGNPQNPVYRCYKQNLMMGLRPCMTFGGPKVDAAVARELLRAVEPLALEATSRAAIAETQSLGPGVVSRRVAHG
;
A
#
# COMPACT_ATOMS: atom_id res chain seq x y z
N MET A 1 10.56 39.65 2.83
CA MET A 1 10.97 38.36 3.42
C MET A 1 9.77 37.44 3.42
N THR A 2 9.78 36.37 2.62
CA THR A 2 8.67 35.41 2.56
C THR A 2 8.74 34.52 3.80
N ASN A 3 7.81 34.69 4.74
CA ASN A 3 7.74 33.86 5.94
C ASN A 3 7.13 32.50 5.58
N PHE A 4 7.84 31.40 5.86
CA PHE A 4 7.36 30.05 5.62
C PHE A 4 6.82 29.44 6.92
N VAL A 5 5.52 29.20 6.96
CA VAL A 5 4.87 28.52 8.09
C VAL A 5 4.73 27.03 7.74
N TRP A 6 5.43 26.18 8.49
CA TRP A 6 5.27 24.73 8.39
C TRP A 6 3.91 24.32 8.92
N VAL A 7 3.11 23.65 8.08
CA VAL A 7 1.80 23.12 8.43
C VAL A 7 1.74 21.61 8.18
N PRO A 8 0.94 20.85 8.96
CA PRO A 8 0.75 19.43 8.73
C PRO A 8 0.30 19.14 7.29
N VAL A 9 0.98 18.20 6.63
CA VAL A 9 0.66 17.83 5.25
C VAL A 9 -0.70 17.12 5.22
N ARG A 10 -1.60 17.60 4.36
CA ARG A 10 -2.89 16.95 4.13
C ARG A 10 -2.75 15.81 3.13
N TYR A 11 -3.49 14.72 3.32
CA TYR A 11 -3.49 13.56 2.41
C TYR A 11 -3.67 13.96 0.93
N ARG A 12 -4.57 14.91 0.64
CA ARG A 12 -4.82 15.40 -0.72
C ARG A 12 -3.58 16.00 -1.40
N ASN A 13 -2.69 16.62 -0.62
CA ASN A 13 -1.46 17.22 -1.13
C ASN A 13 -0.44 16.12 -1.41
N VAL A 14 -0.28 15.17 -0.49
CA VAL A 14 0.61 14.01 -0.66
C VAL A 14 0.22 13.22 -1.91
N ILE A 15 -1.05 12.84 -2.04
CA ILE A 15 -1.52 12.05 -3.18
C ILE A 15 -1.45 12.84 -4.49
N GLY A 16 -1.58 14.17 -4.43
CA GLY A 16 -1.40 15.04 -5.58
C GLY A 16 0.04 15.04 -6.10
N ILE A 17 1.02 15.09 -5.19
CA ILE A 17 2.45 14.98 -5.53
C ILE A 17 2.75 13.60 -6.09
N LEU A 18 2.36 12.54 -5.37
CA LEU A 18 2.68 11.17 -5.75
C LEU A 18 2.08 10.75 -7.10
N LYS A 19 0.96 11.34 -7.52
CA LYS A 19 0.32 11.05 -8.83
C LYS A 19 0.71 12.02 -9.94
N ASN A 20 1.61 12.97 -9.68
CA ASN A 20 2.02 13.94 -10.68
C ASN A 20 3.33 13.51 -11.34
N PRO A 21 3.29 13.13 -12.64
CA PRO A 21 4.47 12.67 -13.36
C PRO A 21 5.52 13.78 -13.58
N PHE A 22 5.17 15.04 -13.30
CA PHE A 22 6.13 16.14 -13.28
C PHE A 22 7.32 15.86 -12.36
N TYR A 23 7.09 15.26 -11.18
CA TYR A 23 8.19 14.89 -10.27
C TYR A 23 9.10 13.79 -10.82
N ALA A 24 8.72 13.16 -11.93
CA ALA A 24 9.51 12.19 -12.66
C ALA A 24 10.11 12.76 -13.97
N GLY A 25 10.21 14.09 -14.09
CA GLY A 25 10.78 14.75 -15.27
C GLY A 25 9.84 14.81 -16.48
N VAL A 26 8.57 14.42 -16.33
CA VAL A 26 7.64 14.28 -17.46
C VAL A 26 6.68 15.46 -17.56
N TYR A 27 6.64 16.10 -18.72
CA TYR A 27 5.64 17.11 -19.03
C TYR A 27 4.40 16.46 -19.63
N VAL A 28 3.22 16.85 -19.13
CA VAL A 28 1.93 16.27 -19.55
C VAL A 28 0.86 17.33 -19.75
N TYR A 29 0.12 17.23 -20.84
CA TYR A 29 -1.02 18.09 -21.17
C TYR A 29 -2.24 17.27 -21.61
N GLY A 30 -3.44 17.85 -21.48
CA GLY A 30 -4.68 17.16 -21.86
C GLY A 30 -5.10 16.08 -20.87
N LYS A 31 -4.80 16.25 -19.58
CA LYS A 31 -5.12 15.30 -18.50
C LYS A 31 -6.62 15.12 -18.22
N SER A 32 -7.46 15.99 -18.76
CA SER A 32 -8.91 15.99 -18.53
C SER A 32 -9.67 16.18 -19.84
N GLU A 33 -10.87 15.62 -19.90
CA GLU A 33 -11.80 15.80 -21.02
C GLU A 33 -13.08 16.52 -20.59
N LYS A 34 -13.75 17.12 -21.57
CA LYS A 34 -15.09 17.70 -21.41
C LYS A 34 -16.08 16.68 -21.95
N ARG A 35 -17.12 16.37 -21.17
CA ARG A 35 -18.19 15.46 -21.61
C ARG A 35 -19.47 16.25 -21.81
N THR A 36 -20.11 16.06 -22.96
CA THR A 36 -21.41 16.61 -23.27
C THR A 36 -22.41 15.47 -23.35
N ALA A 37 -23.48 15.53 -22.58
CA ALA A 37 -24.57 14.58 -22.63
C ALA A 37 -25.90 15.34 -22.74
N ILE A 38 -26.89 14.75 -23.41
CA ILE A 38 -28.26 15.27 -23.38
C ILE A 38 -28.90 14.79 -22.07
N VAL A 39 -29.33 15.74 -21.24
CA VAL A 39 -30.06 15.51 -19.99
C VAL A 39 -31.34 16.32 -20.09
N ASP A 40 -32.49 15.67 -19.93
CA ASP A 40 -33.82 16.29 -20.05
C ASP A 40 -34.02 17.07 -21.36
N GLY A 41 -33.55 16.51 -22.48
CA GLY A 41 -33.66 17.11 -23.81
C GLY A 41 -32.72 18.30 -24.06
N ARG A 42 -31.82 18.64 -23.12
CA ARG A 42 -30.85 19.74 -23.28
C ARG A 42 -29.41 19.24 -23.20
N ALA A 43 -28.54 19.79 -24.06
CA ALA A 43 -27.11 19.50 -24.00
C ALA A 43 -26.49 20.09 -22.72
N ARG A 44 -25.91 19.23 -21.88
CA ARG A 44 -25.22 19.62 -20.65
C ARG A 44 -23.76 19.22 -20.71
N ARG A 45 -22.87 20.21 -20.54
CA ARG A 45 -21.42 20.01 -20.47
C ARG A 45 -20.97 19.81 -19.03
N SER A 46 -20.11 18.85 -18.80
CA SER A 46 -19.51 18.54 -17.50
C SER A 46 -17.99 18.53 -17.59
N TYR A 47 -17.33 18.91 -16.49
CA TYR A 47 -15.89 19.08 -16.37
C TYR A 47 -15.33 18.21 -15.24
N GLY A 48 -14.01 18.14 -15.14
CA GLY A 48 -13.32 17.39 -14.09
C GLY A 48 -13.17 15.89 -14.39
N HIS A 49 -13.42 15.48 -15.63
CA HIS A 49 -13.23 14.09 -16.06
C HIS A 49 -11.76 13.87 -16.41
N GLY A 50 -10.99 13.28 -15.49
CA GLY A 50 -9.61 12.90 -15.76
C GLY A 50 -9.54 11.80 -16.81
N LYS A 51 -8.66 11.95 -17.79
CA LYS A 51 -8.33 10.89 -18.76
C LYS A 51 -7.41 9.85 -18.11
N PRO A 52 -7.54 8.56 -18.46
CA PRO A 52 -6.59 7.54 -18.06
C PRO A 52 -5.14 7.94 -18.38
N VAL A 53 -4.20 7.49 -17.55
CA VAL A 53 -2.76 7.66 -17.83
C VAL A 53 -2.45 6.95 -19.15
N GLY A 54 -1.68 7.61 -20.03
CA GLY A 54 -1.37 7.11 -21.37
C GLY A 54 -2.35 7.51 -22.48
N THR A 55 -3.48 8.14 -22.15
CA THR A 55 -4.41 8.73 -23.15
C THR A 55 -4.41 10.26 -23.13
N TRP A 56 -3.40 10.84 -22.48
CA TRP A 56 -3.16 12.27 -22.46
C TRP A 56 -2.70 12.75 -23.84
N GLU A 57 -3.07 13.98 -24.20
CA GLU A 57 -2.79 14.54 -25.53
C GLU A 57 -1.29 14.78 -25.74
N VAL A 58 -0.57 15.13 -24.67
CA VAL A 58 0.88 15.31 -24.71
C VAL A 58 1.49 14.62 -23.52
N MET A 59 2.56 13.85 -23.79
CA MET A 59 3.41 13.24 -22.78
C MET A 59 4.85 13.24 -23.30
N ILE A 60 5.67 14.13 -22.73
CA ILE A 60 7.08 14.28 -23.09
C ILE A 60 7.90 13.81 -21.89
N ARG A 61 8.60 12.68 -22.04
CA ARG A 61 9.55 12.18 -21.05
C ARG A 61 10.86 12.98 -21.13
N ASP A 62 11.58 13.02 -20.02
CA ASP A 62 12.88 13.69 -19.90
C ASP A 62 12.83 15.18 -20.28
N HIS A 63 11.69 15.84 -20.01
CA HIS A 63 11.51 17.28 -20.26
C HIS A 63 12.34 18.14 -19.31
N HIS A 64 12.58 17.65 -18.09
CA HIS A 64 13.38 18.30 -17.07
C HIS A 64 13.91 17.26 -16.09
N GLU A 65 14.86 17.66 -15.24
CA GLU A 65 15.35 16.81 -14.16
C GLU A 65 14.20 16.49 -13.17
N GLY A 66 13.87 15.21 -13.06
CA GLY A 66 12.91 14.70 -12.10
C GLY A 66 13.54 14.51 -10.73
N TYR A 67 12.72 14.57 -9.67
CA TYR A 67 13.12 14.17 -8.33
C TYR A 67 13.28 12.65 -8.20
N ILE A 68 12.55 11.90 -9.02
CA ILE A 68 12.62 10.45 -9.16
C ILE A 68 12.70 10.07 -10.64
N SER A 69 13.16 8.86 -10.93
CA SER A 69 13.13 8.35 -12.31
C SER A 69 11.70 8.00 -12.75
N TRP A 70 11.50 7.90 -14.07
CA TRP A 70 10.23 7.43 -14.64
C TRP A 70 9.86 6.02 -14.14
N ASP A 71 10.82 5.10 -14.12
CA ASP A 71 10.59 3.72 -13.64
C ASP A 71 10.20 3.68 -12.15
N GLU A 72 10.80 4.55 -11.33
CA GLU A 72 10.40 4.69 -9.93
C GLU A 72 8.98 5.24 -9.79
N TYR A 73 8.62 6.24 -10.61
CA TYR A 73 7.26 6.76 -10.64
C TYR A 73 6.24 5.68 -11.03
N GLU A 74 6.53 4.88 -12.06
CA GLU A 74 5.63 3.79 -12.49
C GLU A 74 5.46 2.73 -11.40
N ARG A 75 6.55 2.30 -10.76
CA ARG A 75 6.49 1.39 -9.60
C ARG A 75 5.64 1.98 -8.47
N ASN A 76 5.80 3.26 -8.18
CA ASN A 76 4.99 3.95 -7.16
C ASN A 76 3.51 4.00 -7.55
N GLN A 77 3.17 4.24 -8.83
CA GLN A 77 1.78 4.20 -9.28
C GLN A 77 1.16 2.81 -9.14
N GLN A 78 1.91 1.75 -9.44
CA GLN A 78 1.46 0.37 -9.26
C GLN A 78 1.19 0.06 -7.78
N GLN A 79 2.09 0.45 -6.88
CA GLN A 79 1.89 0.29 -5.44
C GLN A 79 0.66 1.06 -4.94
N LEU A 80 0.47 2.31 -5.38
CA LEU A 80 -0.71 3.10 -5.05
C LEU A 80 -2.01 2.46 -5.56
N ALA A 81 -1.98 1.87 -6.76
CA ALA A 81 -3.13 1.16 -7.32
C ALA A 81 -3.47 -0.10 -6.52
N LEU A 82 -2.46 -0.87 -6.10
CA LEU A 82 -2.61 -2.05 -5.24
C LEU A 82 -3.15 -1.67 -3.86
N HIS A 83 -2.70 -0.55 -3.30
CA HIS A 83 -3.09 -0.09 -1.97
C HIS A 83 -4.41 0.71 -1.95
N ASN A 84 -5.08 0.87 -3.10
CA ASN A 84 -6.27 1.70 -3.19
C ASN A 84 -7.46 1.09 -2.43
N TYR A 85 -7.97 1.83 -1.45
CA TYR A 85 -9.07 1.41 -0.60
C TYR A 85 -10.39 1.34 -1.36
N GLY A 86 -11.12 0.23 -1.20
CA GLY A 86 -12.51 0.14 -1.61
C GLY A 86 -12.77 -0.65 -2.89
N ARG A 87 -11.74 -1.16 -3.59
CA ARG A 87 -11.97 -2.17 -4.64
C ARG A 87 -12.27 -3.53 -4.02
N SER A 88 -13.36 -4.15 -4.46
CA SER A 88 -13.65 -5.56 -4.17
C SER A 88 -12.53 -6.43 -4.75
N GLY A 89 -11.94 -7.31 -3.94
CA GLY A 89 -10.96 -8.31 -4.38
C GLY A 89 -9.48 -7.90 -4.34
N GLY A 90 -9.15 -6.65 -4.02
CA GLY A 90 -7.75 -6.23 -3.85
C GLY A 90 -7.16 -6.57 -2.48
N THR A 91 -5.85 -6.83 -2.42
CA THR A 91 -5.08 -6.91 -1.17
C THR A 91 -5.20 -5.58 -0.43
N LYS A 92 -5.77 -5.60 0.79
CA LYS A 92 -5.85 -4.37 1.58
C LYS A 92 -4.47 -4.04 2.12
N SER A 93 -4.00 -2.81 1.91
CA SER A 93 -2.81 -2.29 2.58
C SER A 93 -3.02 -2.34 4.10
N GLY A 94 -2.05 -2.86 4.85
CA GLY A 94 -2.07 -2.82 6.32
C GLY A 94 -2.14 -1.37 6.80
N ARG A 95 -3.26 -0.98 7.42
CA ARG A 95 -3.50 0.41 7.87
C ARG A 95 -2.91 0.74 9.24
N GLY A 96 -1.97 -0.07 9.70
CA GLY A 96 -1.57 -0.12 11.10
C GLY A 96 -2.69 -0.67 12.00
N GLY A 97 -2.29 -1.12 13.18
CA GLY A 97 -3.17 -1.72 14.19
C GLY A 97 -2.89 -3.20 14.45
N LYS A 98 -3.44 -3.73 15.56
CA LYS A 98 -3.07 -5.04 16.11
C LYS A 98 -3.66 -6.26 15.37
N ALA A 99 -4.51 -6.05 14.36
CA ALA A 99 -5.15 -7.14 13.61
C ALA A 99 -4.25 -7.64 12.46
N LEU A 100 -3.61 -8.78 12.66
CA LEU A 100 -2.69 -9.38 11.68
C LEU A 100 -3.40 -9.72 10.35
N LEU A 101 -4.62 -10.24 10.45
CA LEU A 101 -5.37 -10.80 9.32
C LEU A 101 -6.40 -9.81 8.76
N SER A 102 -6.18 -8.51 9.01
CA SER A 102 -7.04 -7.43 8.53
C SER A 102 -7.17 -7.48 7.02
N GLY A 103 -8.37 -7.78 6.54
CA GLY A 103 -8.59 -7.90 5.11
C GLY A 103 -7.89 -9.10 4.47
N LEU A 104 -7.69 -10.20 5.20
CA LEU A 104 -7.32 -11.51 4.63
C LEU A 104 -8.47 -12.53 4.77
N LEU A 105 -9.18 -12.49 5.90
CA LEU A 105 -10.24 -13.46 6.22
C LEU A 105 -11.53 -13.26 5.40
N THR A 106 -12.11 -14.36 4.95
CA THR A 106 -13.45 -14.44 4.33
C THR A 106 -14.39 -15.32 5.15
N CYS A 107 -15.68 -15.03 5.08
CA CYS A 107 -16.71 -15.74 5.83
C CYS A 107 -17.08 -17.03 5.10
N GLY A 108 -16.86 -18.19 5.71
CA GLY A 108 -17.25 -19.48 5.12
C GLY A 108 -18.77 -19.65 4.90
N ARG A 109 -19.62 -18.83 5.54
CA ARG A 109 -21.08 -18.87 5.35
C ARG A 109 -21.58 -18.06 4.17
N CYS A 110 -20.98 -16.90 3.89
CA CYS A 110 -21.50 -15.96 2.88
C CYS A 110 -20.45 -15.46 1.88
N GLY A 111 -19.21 -15.97 1.94
CA GLY A 111 -18.10 -15.61 1.05
C GLY A 111 -17.53 -14.20 1.25
N ARG A 112 -18.19 -13.32 2.02
CA ARG A 112 -17.77 -11.93 2.20
C ARG A 112 -16.54 -11.82 3.09
N ARG A 113 -15.67 -10.86 2.78
CA ARG A 113 -14.49 -10.54 3.59
C ARG A 113 -14.89 -9.98 4.96
N LEU A 114 -14.18 -10.40 6.00
CA LEU A 114 -14.40 -9.88 7.35
C LEU A 114 -13.83 -8.47 7.47
N SER A 115 -14.47 -7.66 8.30
CA SER A 115 -13.96 -6.36 8.75
C SER A 115 -13.34 -6.49 10.14
N VAL A 116 -12.41 -5.60 10.45
CA VAL A 116 -11.86 -5.44 11.80
C VAL A 116 -12.57 -4.28 12.47
N ALA A 117 -12.90 -4.46 13.74
CA ALA A 117 -13.24 -3.37 14.63
C ALA A 117 -12.45 -3.52 15.93
N TYR A 118 -12.12 -2.39 16.55
CA TYR A 118 -11.37 -2.35 17.78
C TYR A 118 -12.33 -2.08 18.95
N THR A 119 -12.30 -2.93 19.97
CA THR A 119 -13.23 -2.84 21.12
C THR A 119 -12.50 -3.01 22.45
N GLY A 120 -13.11 -2.47 23.51
CA GLY A 120 -12.59 -2.58 24.88
C GLY A 120 -11.50 -1.55 25.21
N ASN A 121 -10.99 -1.65 26.43
CA ASN A 121 -9.87 -0.85 26.93
C ASN A 121 -8.86 -1.78 27.65
N PRO A 122 -7.64 -1.99 27.11
CA PRO A 122 -7.13 -1.46 25.86
C PRO A 122 -7.85 -2.04 24.64
N GLN A 123 -7.81 -1.30 23.53
CA GLN A 123 -8.46 -1.68 22.28
C GLN A 123 -7.86 -2.98 21.71
N ASN A 124 -8.70 -4.00 21.56
CA ASN A 124 -8.36 -5.29 20.95
C ASN A 124 -9.10 -5.49 19.63
N PRO A 125 -8.46 -6.14 18.63
CA PRO A 125 -9.09 -6.38 17.34
C PRO A 125 -10.16 -7.47 17.45
N VAL A 126 -11.28 -7.24 16.76
CA VAL A 126 -12.39 -8.18 16.61
C VAL A 126 -12.74 -8.29 15.13
N TYR A 127 -12.71 -9.51 14.60
CA TYR A 127 -13.10 -9.82 13.24
C TYR A 127 -14.62 -10.03 13.17
N ARG A 128 -15.28 -9.41 12.19
CA ARG A 128 -16.74 -9.43 12.05
C ARG A 128 -17.16 -9.62 10.61
N CYS A 129 -18.13 -10.51 10.39
CA CYS A 129 -18.89 -10.57 9.15
C CYS A 129 -20.22 -9.83 9.35
N TYR A 130 -20.19 -8.49 9.19
CA TYR A 130 -21.33 -7.61 9.52
C TYR A 130 -21.96 -6.90 8.31
N LYS A 131 -21.49 -7.13 7.08
CA LYS A 131 -21.97 -6.42 5.88
C LYS A 131 -23.48 -6.59 5.64
N GLN A 132 -24.02 -7.81 5.77
CA GLN A 132 -25.47 -8.04 5.67
C GLN A 132 -26.25 -7.34 6.79
N ASN A 133 -25.70 -7.32 8.01
CA ASN A 133 -26.30 -6.59 9.12
C ASN A 133 -26.36 -5.08 8.84
N LEU A 134 -25.27 -4.49 8.38
CA LEU A 134 -25.20 -3.07 8.06
C LEU A 134 -26.14 -2.67 6.92
N MET A 135 -26.26 -3.49 5.87
CA MET A 135 -27.01 -3.15 4.66
C MET A 135 -28.49 -3.50 4.73
N MET A 136 -28.84 -4.55 5.48
CA MET A 136 -30.19 -5.15 5.45
C MET A 136 -30.76 -5.42 6.85
N GLY A 137 -30.11 -4.98 7.93
CA GLY A 137 -30.58 -5.19 9.30
C GLY A 137 -30.55 -6.66 9.78
N LEU A 138 -30.02 -7.59 8.98
CA LEU A 138 -29.97 -9.01 9.32
C LEU A 138 -29.00 -9.31 10.46
N ARG A 139 -29.07 -10.49 11.09
CA ARG A 139 -28.06 -10.88 12.09
C ARG A 139 -26.67 -11.03 11.44
N PRO A 140 -25.58 -10.57 12.10
CA PRO A 140 -24.21 -10.81 11.61
C PRO A 140 -23.94 -12.32 11.48
N CYS A 141 -23.17 -12.73 10.46
CA CYS A 141 -22.88 -14.16 10.27
C CYS A 141 -21.97 -14.72 11.36
N MET A 142 -20.99 -13.93 11.81
CA MET A 142 -20.03 -14.29 12.86
C MET A 142 -19.26 -13.06 13.34
N THR A 143 -18.80 -13.12 14.59
CA THR A 143 -17.92 -12.16 15.25
C THR A 143 -17.00 -12.91 16.21
N PHE A 144 -15.69 -12.66 16.17
CA PHE A 144 -14.72 -13.28 17.09
C PHE A 144 -13.50 -12.40 17.35
N GLY A 145 -12.85 -12.62 18.50
CA GLY A 145 -11.65 -11.89 18.90
C GLY A 145 -10.43 -12.27 18.07
N GLY A 146 -9.63 -11.26 17.70
CA GLY A 146 -8.44 -11.43 16.87
C GLY A 146 -7.26 -12.16 17.51
N PRO A 147 -6.86 -11.90 18.78
CA PRO A 147 -5.57 -12.37 19.31
C PRO A 147 -5.30 -13.87 19.18
N LYS A 148 -6.31 -14.72 19.45
CA LYS A 148 -6.14 -16.18 19.36
C LYS A 148 -5.93 -16.65 17.92
N VAL A 149 -6.70 -16.11 16.97
CA VAL A 149 -6.62 -16.49 15.56
C VAL A 149 -5.34 -15.92 14.93
N ASP A 150 -5.01 -14.68 15.25
CA ASP A 150 -3.78 -14.03 14.79
C ASP A 150 -2.55 -14.81 15.27
N ALA A 151 -2.51 -15.21 16.54
CA ALA A 151 -1.41 -16.01 17.08
C ALA A 151 -1.32 -17.41 16.43
N ALA A 152 -2.45 -18.04 16.13
CA ALA A 152 -2.46 -19.34 15.46
C ALA A 152 -1.91 -19.25 14.03
N VAL A 153 -2.39 -18.27 13.24
CA VAL A 153 -1.90 -18.07 11.88
C VAL A 153 -0.44 -17.61 11.87
N ALA A 154 -0.03 -16.77 12.82
CA ALA A 154 1.37 -16.36 12.95
C ALA A 154 2.30 -17.56 13.18
N ARG A 155 1.91 -18.53 14.02
CA ARG A 155 2.71 -19.75 14.24
C ARG A 155 2.85 -20.58 12.96
N GLU A 156 1.75 -20.80 12.24
CA GLU A 156 1.80 -21.57 10.99
C GLU A 156 2.60 -20.84 9.91
N LEU A 157 2.46 -19.52 9.83
CA LEU A 157 3.27 -18.70 8.92
C LEU A 157 4.75 -18.88 9.23
N LEU A 158 5.16 -18.73 10.49
CA LEU A 158 6.54 -18.90 10.93
C LEU A 158 7.09 -20.30 10.60
N ARG A 159 6.31 -21.35 10.82
CA ARG A 159 6.68 -22.72 10.43
C ARG A 159 6.88 -22.86 8.91
N ALA A 160 5.99 -22.25 8.12
CA ALA A 160 6.07 -22.32 6.67
C ALA A 160 7.28 -21.55 6.10
N VAL A 161 7.69 -20.43 6.72
CA VAL A 161 8.84 -19.64 6.29
C VAL A 161 10.17 -20.04 6.94
N GLU A 162 10.17 -20.88 7.97
CA GLU A 162 11.38 -21.32 8.69
C GLU A 162 12.50 -21.85 7.76
N PRO A 163 12.23 -22.71 6.76
CA PRO A 163 13.28 -23.18 5.86
C PRO A 163 13.92 -22.04 5.05
N LEU A 164 13.10 -21.11 4.55
CA LEU A 164 13.55 -19.95 3.79
C LEU A 164 14.30 -18.95 4.66
N ALA A 165 13.94 -18.83 5.93
CA ALA A 165 14.64 -17.98 6.89
C ALA A 165 16.07 -18.49 7.15
N LEU A 166 16.25 -19.81 7.29
CA LEU A 166 17.57 -20.43 7.44
C LEU A 166 18.43 -20.30 6.18
N GLU A 167 17.84 -20.46 5.00
CA GLU A 167 18.52 -20.21 3.73
C GLU A 167 18.91 -18.73 3.57
N ALA A 168 18.03 -17.80 3.94
CA ALA A 168 18.30 -16.37 3.86
C ALA A 168 19.40 -15.93 4.83
N THR A 169 19.39 -16.42 6.08
CA THR A 169 20.43 -16.11 7.07
C THR A 169 21.78 -16.69 6.67
N SER A 170 21.84 -17.91 6.15
CA SER A 170 23.09 -18.51 5.66
C SER A 170 23.65 -17.75 4.45
N ARG A 171 22.81 -17.36 3.48
CA ARG A 171 23.24 -16.55 2.33
C ARG A 171 23.70 -15.16 2.74
N ALA A 172 23.04 -14.52 3.71
CA ALA A 172 23.46 -13.24 4.26
C ALA A 172 24.83 -13.35 4.95
N ALA A 173 25.05 -14.39 5.78
CA ALA A 173 26.33 -14.64 6.44
C ALA A 173 27.46 -14.91 5.43
N ILE A 174 27.19 -15.68 4.37
CA ILE A 174 28.15 -15.92 3.28
C ILE A 174 28.48 -14.61 2.55
N ALA A 175 27.48 -13.81 2.22
CA ALA A 175 27.67 -12.53 1.54
C ALA A 175 28.48 -11.54 2.40
N GLU A 176 28.25 -11.52 3.72
CA GLU A 176 29.01 -10.70 4.68
C GLU A 176 30.46 -11.18 4.83
N THR A 177 30.69 -12.50 4.81
CA THR A 177 32.05 -13.06 4.83
C THR A 177 32.81 -12.79 3.53
N GLN A 178 32.10 -12.79 2.39
CA GLN A 178 32.67 -12.48 1.08
C GLN A 178 32.95 -10.99 0.87
N SER A 179 32.14 -10.10 1.48
CA SER A 179 32.41 -8.65 1.48
C SER A 179 33.58 -8.26 2.38
N LEU A 180 33.97 -9.11 3.33
CA LEU A 180 35.10 -8.89 4.25
C LEU A 180 36.47 -9.24 3.67
N GLY A 181 36.58 -10.04 2.59
CA GLY A 181 37.82 -10.34 1.87
C GLY A 181 38.93 -11.05 2.69
N PRO A 182 39.83 -11.83 2.06
CA PRO A 182 40.97 -12.44 2.75
C PRO A 182 42.07 -11.39 2.95
N GLY A 183 41.97 -10.61 4.03
CA GLY A 183 42.93 -9.55 4.32
C GLY A 183 43.12 -9.31 5.82
N VAL A 184 44.31 -9.67 6.31
CA VAL A 184 44.90 -9.31 7.61
C VAL A 184 44.43 -10.12 8.84
N VAL A 185 44.86 -11.38 8.90
CA VAL A 185 45.27 -11.97 10.19
C VAL A 185 46.67 -11.43 10.50
N SER A 186 46.76 -10.26 11.14
CA SER A 186 48.01 -9.80 11.75
C SER A 186 48.24 -10.56 13.05
N ARG A 187 49.04 -11.63 12.97
CA ARG A 187 49.77 -12.18 14.13
C ARG A 187 50.42 -11.02 14.91
N ARG A 188 50.12 -10.87 16.19
CA ARG A 188 51.11 -10.40 17.16
C ARG A 188 51.53 -11.58 18.00
N VAL A 189 52.67 -12.14 17.64
CA VAL A 189 53.50 -12.94 18.53
C VAL A 189 54.45 -11.97 19.23
N ALA A 190 54.49 -12.09 20.56
CA ALA A 190 55.50 -11.69 21.56
C ALA A 190 56.52 -10.58 21.24
N HIS A 191 56.67 -9.64 22.18
CA HIS A 191 57.97 -9.27 22.76
C HIS A 191 57.78 -8.55 24.11
N GLY A 192 58.59 -8.95 25.10
CA GLY A 192 58.96 -8.15 26.29
C GLY A 192 58.17 -8.46 27.54
#